data_AF-A0A661KT73-F1
#
_entry.id   AF-A0A661KT73-F1
#
_cell.length_a   1.000
_cell.length_b   1.000
_cell.length_c   1.000
_cell.angle_alpha   90.00
_cell.angle_beta   90.00
_cell.angle_gamma   90.00
#
_symmetry.space_group_name_H-M   'P 1'
#
loop_
_entity.id
_entity.type
_entity.pdbx_description
1 polymer ?
#
loop_
_entity_poly.entity_id
_entity_poly.type
_entity_poly.pdbx_seq_one_letter_code
_entity_poly.pdbx_strand_id
1 'polypeptide(L)'
;MEKMADARYIADRALATVLFLAHRLEKPIFLEGEPGVGKTEVAIVMAKLFDTELIRLQCYEGLDATTALYEWNYPKQLLYVRLQEKEKRSKDEIEKILFSSQFLIRRPLLEAIVRADERAPVLLIDEIDRSDEEFEAFLLEVLSDFQITIPEIGTIRAKNKPMVVVTSNRTRDVHDALKRRCLYHWIDYPSFEKEYKIIMTKLPGIDAKFAEQVARFMQRLRQEDLLKRPGVSETLDWARALMEMQKDYLEEAVVMETLGCILKYQEDIRKFKEEIWQDEEKRAAYIS
;
A
#
# COMPACT_ATOMS: atom_id res chain seq x y z
N MET A 1 18.59 -7.98 0.34
CA MET A 1 18.33 -8.35 1.76
C MET A 1 18.85 -7.27 2.68
N GLU A 2 20.17 -7.04 2.78
CA GLU A 2 20.76 -6.00 3.65
C GLU A 2 20.18 -4.60 3.45
N LYS A 3 20.14 -4.11 2.20
CA LYS A 3 19.55 -2.79 1.91
C LYS A 3 18.09 -2.65 2.38
N MET A 4 17.29 -3.72 2.33
CA MET A 4 15.89 -3.67 2.78
C MET A 4 15.78 -3.60 4.30
N ALA A 5 16.69 -4.28 5.01
CA ALA A 5 16.81 -4.18 6.46
C ALA A 5 17.20 -2.76 6.89
N ASP A 6 18.09 -2.10 6.14
CA ASP A 6 18.44 -0.68 6.37
C ASP A 6 17.22 0.24 6.21
N ALA A 7 16.33 -0.08 5.27
CA ALA A 7 15.05 0.59 5.08
C ALA A 7 13.96 0.15 6.09
N ARG A 8 14.33 -0.59 7.14
CA ARG A 8 13.46 -1.12 8.20
C ARG A 8 12.35 -2.04 7.68
N TYR A 9 12.66 -2.87 6.69
CA TYR A 9 11.74 -3.87 6.13
C TYR A 9 12.35 -5.28 6.14
N ILE A 10 11.64 -6.20 6.78
CA ILE A 10 12.06 -7.60 6.90
C ILE A 10 11.42 -8.40 5.76
N ALA A 11 12.11 -8.44 4.62
CA ALA A 11 11.73 -9.29 3.50
C ALA A 11 12.22 -10.73 3.70
N ASP A 12 11.41 -11.70 3.27
CA ASP A 12 11.92 -13.05 3.01
C ASP A 12 12.67 -13.09 1.66
N ARG A 13 13.36 -14.20 1.43
CA ARG A 13 14.18 -14.38 0.24
C ARG A 13 13.34 -14.38 -1.04
N ALA A 14 12.12 -14.91 -1.00
CA ALA A 14 11.24 -14.99 -2.16
C ALA A 14 10.80 -13.58 -2.59
N LEU A 15 10.31 -12.76 -1.67
CA LEU A 15 9.97 -11.37 -1.92
C LEU A 15 11.17 -10.58 -2.42
N ALA A 16 12.32 -10.69 -1.76
CA ALA A 16 13.54 -10.00 -2.20
C ALA A 16 13.96 -10.38 -3.62
N THR A 17 13.77 -11.65 -4.01
CA THR A 17 14.06 -12.13 -5.37
C THR A 17 13.07 -11.55 -6.38
N VAL A 18 11.77 -11.53 -6.07
CA VAL A 18 10.74 -10.94 -6.93
C VAL A 18 11.01 -9.46 -7.16
N LEU A 19 11.35 -8.70 -6.11
CA LEU A 19 11.68 -7.27 -6.23
C LEU A 19 12.91 -7.03 -7.09
N PHE A 20 13.95 -7.85 -6.92
CA PHE A 20 15.16 -7.77 -7.74
C PHE A 20 14.86 -8.07 -9.22
N LEU A 21 14.09 -9.13 -9.49
CA LEU A 21 13.69 -9.51 -10.85
C LEU A 21 12.79 -8.45 -11.49
N ALA A 22 11.85 -7.89 -10.75
CA ALA A 22 10.97 -6.83 -11.23
C ALA A 22 11.76 -5.60 -11.68
N HIS A 23 12.72 -5.17 -10.86
CA HIS A 23 13.61 -4.07 -11.20
C HIS A 23 14.46 -4.38 -12.45
N ARG A 24 14.99 -5.60 -12.56
CA ARG A 24 15.88 -5.97 -13.68
C ARG A 24 15.16 -6.24 -14.99
N LEU A 25 13.91 -6.71 -14.93
CA LEU A 25 13.08 -7.05 -16.08
C LEU A 25 12.11 -5.92 -16.48
N GLU A 26 12.09 -4.82 -15.73
CA GLU A 26 11.14 -3.71 -15.88
C GLU A 26 9.68 -4.21 -15.90
N LYS A 27 9.37 -5.18 -15.04
CA LYS A 27 8.04 -5.76 -14.93
C LYS A 27 7.32 -5.27 -13.67
N PRO A 28 6.02 -4.97 -13.75
CA PRO A 28 5.21 -4.71 -12.57
C PRO A 28 5.22 -5.90 -11.60
N ILE A 29 5.03 -5.62 -10.31
CA ILE A 29 4.86 -6.63 -9.26
C ILE A 29 3.40 -6.64 -8.85
N PHE A 30 2.80 -7.82 -8.72
CA PHE A 30 1.49 -8.00 -8.12
C PHE A 30 1.64 -8.70 -6.78
N LEU A 31 1.39 -7.94 -5.70
CA LEU A 31 1.44 -8.39 -4.31
C LEU A 31 0.03 -8.69 -3.84
N GLU A 32 -0.26 -9.96 -3.61
CA GLU A 32 -1.54 -10.41 -3.08
C GLU A 32 -1.32 -10.99 -1.69
N GLY A 33 -2.30 -10.89 -0.80
CA GLY A 33 -2.18 -11.41 0.55
C GLY A 33 -3.22 -10.84 1.50
N GLU A 34 -3.09 -11.21 2.76
CA GLU A 34 -4.04 -10.82 3.80
C GLU A 34 -3.91 -9.33 4.17
N PRO A 35 -4.96 -8.68 4.70
CA PRO A 35 -4.87 -7.30 5.18
C PRO A 35 -3.80 -7.16 6.27
N GLY A 36 -3.05 -6.05 6.24
CA GLY A 36 -2.08 -5.74 7.30
C GLY A 36 -0.78 -6.56 7.30
N VAL A 37 -0.49 -7.34 6.25
CA VAL A 37 0.78 -8.10 6.11
C VAL A 37 1.96 -7.28 5.55
N GLY A 38 1.73 -6.00 5.21
CA GLY A 38 2.79 -5.08 4.74
C GLY A 38 2.94 -4.94 3.22
N LYS A 39 1.92 -5.28 2.42
CA LYS A 39 1.95 -5.13 0.95
C LYS A 39 2.28 -3.69 0.51
N THR A 40 1.58 -2.71 1.06
CA THR A 40 1.79 -1.27 0.79
C THR A 40 3.18 -0.81 1.25
N GLU A 41 3.68 -1.34 2.37
CA GLU A 41 5.00 -1.00 2.91
C GLU A 41 6.14 -1.39 1.95
N VAL A 42 5.96 -2.45 1.15
CA VAL A 42 6.95 -2.85 0.12
C VAL A 42 7.22 -1.70 -0.84
N ALA A 43 6.19 -1.02 -1.35
CA ALA A 43 6.36 0.09 -2.29
C ALA A 43 7.06 1.30 -1.64
N ILE A 44 6.70 1.61 -0.38
CA ILE A 44 7.35 2.67 0.42
C ILE A 44 8.84 2.38 0.58
N VAL A 45 9.17 1.14 0.89
CA VAL A 45 10.56 0.68 1.07
C VAL A 45 11.31 0.71 -0.25
N MET A 46 10.70 0.28 -1.36
CA MET A 46 11.29 0.40 -2.68
C MET A 46 11.62 1.85 -3.03
N ALA A 47 10.69 2.78 -2.81
CA ALA A 47 10.92 4.19 -3.09
C ALA A 47 12.14 4.72 -2.32
N LYS A 48 12.26 4.39 -1.02
CA LYS A 48 13.43 4.73 -0.20
C LYS A 48 14.73 4.08 -0.69
N LEU A 49 14.68 2.80 -1.07
CA LEU A 49 15.84 2.03 -1.55
C LEU A 49 16.44 2.58 -2.84
N PHE A 50 15.58 3.02 -3.76
CA PHE A 50 15.97 3.62 -5.03
C PHE A 50 16.09 5.15 -4.93
N ASP A 51 15.88 5.69 -3.73
CA ASP A 51 15.90 7.13 -3.42
C ASP A 51 14.99 7.95 -4.36
N THR A 52 13.86 7.36 -4.76
CA THR A 52 12.92 7.95 -5.73
C THR A 52 11.58 8.30 -5.08
N GLU A 53 10.75 9.05 -5.79
CA GLU A 53 9.43 9.43 -5.33
C GLU A 53 8.48 8.22 -5.34
N LEU A 54 7.60 8.16 -4.33
CA LEU A 54 6.47 7.23 -4.29
C LEU A 54 5.22 7.97 -4.75
N ILE A 55 4.61 7.50 -5.83
CA ILE A 55 3.32 7.99 -6.31
C ILE A 55 2.29 6.91 -6.02
N ARG A 56 1.23 7.27 -5.30
CA ARG A 56 0.17 6.33 -4.90
C ARG A 56 -1.12 6.63 -5.65
N LEU A 57 -1.65 5.58 -6.29
CA LEU A 57 -3.01 5.50 -6.78
C LEU A 57 -3.78 4.55 -5.87
N GLN A 58 -4.76 5.09 -5.13
CA GLN A 58 -5.66 4.28 -4.31
C GLN A 58 -6.84 3.85 -5.15
N CYS A 59 -7.10 2.54 -5.23
CA CYS A 59 -8.28 2.01 -5.88
C CYS A 59 -9.46 1.91 -4.91
N TYR A 60 -10.65 2.22 -5.44
CA TYR A 60 -11.93 2.17 -4.77
C TYR A 60 -13.04 2.10 -5.83
N GLU A 61 -14.26 1.76 -5.41
CA GLU A 61 -15.41 1.59 -6.29
C GLU A 61 -15.81 2.93 -6.94
N GLY A 62 -16.01 2.95 -8.26
CA GLY A 62 -16.30 4.18 -9.00
C GLY A 62 -15.07 5.06 -9.29
N LEU A 63 -13.86 4.54 -9.09
CA LEU A 63 -12.63 5.20 -9.58
C LEU A 63 -12.65 5.22 -11.12
N ASP A 64 -12.55 6.42 -11.69
CA ASP A 64 -12.58 6.62 -13.14
C ASP A 64 -11.20 6.97 -13.73
N ALA A 65 -11.09 6.93 -15.06
CA ALA A 65 -9.85 7.30 -15.76
C ALA A 65 -9.45 8.77 -15.51
N THR A 66 -10.42 9.68 -15.36
CA THR A 66 -10.17 11.11 -15.12
C THR A 66 -9.43 11.35 -13.82
N THR A 67 -9.92 10.78 -12.72
CA THR A 67 -9.33 10.90 -11.38
C THR A 67 -8.00 10.16 -11.24
N ALA A 68 -7.73 9.17 -12.09
CA ALA A 68 -6.46 8.47 -12.14
C ALA A 68 -5.41 9.13 -13.07
N LEU A 69 -5.83 9.76 -14.17
CA LEU A 69 -4.97 10.35 -15.19
C LEU A 69 -4.76 11.86 -15.04
N TYR A 70 -5.81 12.65 -15.24
CA TYR A 70 -5.72 14.11 -15.23
C TYR A 70 -7.10 14.76 -15.16
N GLU A 71 -7.10 16.00 -14.66
CA GLU A 71 -8.26 16.89 -14.72
C GLU A 71 -7.83 18.26 -15.24
N TRP A 72 -8.71 18.91 -15.99
CA TRP A 72 -8.51 20.30 -16.36
C TRP A 72 -8.94 21.23 -15.22
N ASN A 73 -8.09 22.18 -14.85
CA ASN A 73 -8.40 23.19 -13.84
C ASN A 73 -9.30 24.28 -14.44
N TYR A 74 -10.59 23.97 -14.62
CA TYR A 74 -11.58 24.90 -15.17
C TYR A 74 -11.69 26.21 -14.39
N PRO A 75 -11.66 26.24 -13.03
CA PRO A 75 -11.67 27.50 -12.29
C PRO A 75 -10.49 28.42 -12.65
N LYS A 76 -9.28 27.86 -12.77
CA LYS A 76 -8.07 28.61 -13.15
C LYS A 76 -8.13 29.06 -14.60
N GLN A 77 -8.66 28.22 -15.50
CA GLN A 77 -8.91 28.57 -16.90
C GLN A 77 -9.89 29.75 -17.01
N LEU A 78 -11.01 29.72 -16.29
CA LEU A 78 -12.00 30.81 -16.30
C LEU A 78 -11.43 32.12 -15.73
N LEU A 79 -10.65 32.05 -14.66
CA LEU A 79 -9.95 33.21 -14.12
C LEU A 79 -8.96 33.79 -15.14
N TYR A 80 -8.22 32.92 -15.84
CA TYR A 80 -7.28 33.32 -16.88
C TYR A 80 -8.00 34.06 -18.03
N VAL A 81 -9.12 33.53 -18.50
CA VAL A 81 -9.95 34.20 -19.52
C VAL A 81 -10.39 35.59 -19.05
N ARG A 82 -10.93 35.72 -17.82
CA ARG A 82 -11.38 37.01 -17.27
C ARG A 82 -10.26 38.04 -17.12
N LEU A 83 -9.07 37.63 -16.72
CA LEU A 83 -7.92 38.53 -16.62
C LEU A 83 -7.45 39.01 -18.00
N GLN A 84 -7.62 38.17 -19.02
CA GLN A 84 -7.21 38.41 -20.40
C GLN A 84 -8.27 39.12 -21.25
N GLU A 85 -9.52 39.26 -20.80
CA GLU A 85 -10.58 40.01 -21.50
C GLU A 85 -10.21 41.48 -21.79
N LYS A 86 -9.27 42.05 -21.03
CA LYS A 86 -8.74 43.40 -21.25
C LYS A 86 -7.58 43.47 -22.26
N GLU A 87 -6.97 42.34 -22.60
CA GLU A 87 -5.88 42.24 -23.59
C GLU A 87 -6.46 41.83 -24.96
N LYS A 88 -6.04 42.48 -26.05
CA LYS A 88 -6.46 42.11 -27.42
C LYS A 88 -5.72 40.88 -27.94
N ARG A 89 -5.87 39.72 -27.30
CA ARG A 89 -5.35 38.44 -27.83
C ARG A 89 -6.35 37.80 -28.78
N SER A 90 -5.85 37.05 -29.75
CA SER A 90 -6.70 36.26 -30.63
C SER A 90 -7.31 35.07 -29.89
N LYS A 91 -8.48 34.59 -30.33
CA LYS A 91 -9.15 33.45 -29.72
C LYS A 91 -8.29 32.18 -29.76
N ASP A 92 -7.57 31.97 -30.85
CA ASP A 92 -6.69 30.80 -31.05
C ASP A 92 -5.50 30.79 -30.09
N GLU A 93 -4.95 31.97 -29.75
CA GLU A 93 -3.89 32.08 -28.75
C GLU A 93 -4.40 31.77 -27.35
N ILE A 94 -5.61 32.23 -27.00
CA ILE A 94 -6.23 31.92 -25.71
C ILE A 94 -6.49 30.42 -25.59
N GLU A 95 -7.04 29.78 -26.63
CA GLU A 95 -7.33 28.34 -26.65
C GLU A 95 -6.08 27.49 -26.45
N LYS A 96 -5.00 27.75 -27.19
CA LYS A 96 -3.71 27.04 -27.01
C LYS A 96 -3.15 27.16 -25.60
N ILE A 97 -3.36 28.31 -24.96
CA ILE A 97 -2.89 28.55 -23.61
C ILE A 97 -3.77 27.79 -22.60
N LEU A 98 -5.09 27.77 -22.80
CA LEU A 98 -6.04 27.05 -21.93
C LEU A 98 -5.82 25.54 -21.92
N PHE A 99 -5.50 24.95 -23.07
CA PHE A 99 -5.19 23.53 -23.22
C PHE A 99 -3.70 23.23 -23.17
N SER A 100 -3.00 23.83 -22.21
CA SER A 100 -1.58 23.57 -21.95
C SER A 100 -1.37 22.95 -20.57
N SER A 101 -0.18 22.38 -20.37
CA SER A 101 0.21 21.71 -19.12
C SER A 101 0.07 22.58 -17.86
N GLN A 102 -0.07 23.91 -17.98
CA GLN A 102 -0.24 24.82 -16.84
C GLN A 102 -1.62 24.75 -16.17
N PHE A 103 -2.64 24.27 -16.90
CA PHE A 103 -4.00 24.08 -16.40
C PHE A 103 -4.33 22.61 -16.19
N LEU A 104 -3.42 21.71 -16.59
CA LEU A 104 -3.57 20.27 -16.43
C LEU A 104 -3.18 19.87 -15.00
N ILE A 105 -4.15 19.43 -14.23
CA ILE A 105 -3.93 18.78 -12.93
C ILE A 105 -3.55 17.34 -13.22
N ARG A 106 -2.29 17.00 -13.00
CA ARG A 106 -1.80 15.62 -13.15
C ARG A 106 -2.31 14.79 -11.97
N ARG A 107 -2.89 13.64 -12.27
CA ARG A 107 -3.27 12.63 -11.26
C ARG A 107 -2.20 11.51 -11.26
N PRO A 108 -2.26 10.54 -10.31
CA PRO A 108 -1.15 9.63 -10.06
C PRO A 108 -0.56 8.92 -11.28
N LEU A 109 -1.38 8.46 -12.24
CA LEU A 109 -0.88 7.74 -13.41
C LEU A 109 -0.10 8.66 -14.36
N LEU A 110 -0.65 9.83 -14.68
CA LEU A 110 0.05 10.79 -15.53
C LEU A 110 1.26 11.36 -14.83
N GLU A 111 1.17 11.64 -13.53
CA GLU A 111 2.30 12.11 -12.75
C GLU A 111 3.45 11.09 -12.78
N ALA A 112 3.14 9.80 -12.61
CA ALA A 112 4.16 8.74 -12.68
C ALA A 112 4.85 8.66 -14.05
N ILE A 113 4.10 8.80 -15.14
CA ILE A 113 4.65 8.79 -16.50
C ILE A 113 5.51 10.04 -16.76
N VAL A 114 5.05 11.22 -16.35
CA VAL A 114 5.78 12.47 -16.59
C VAL A 114 7.04 12.56 -15.73
N ARG A 115 6.98 12.17 -14.46
CA ARG A 115 8.13 12.18 -13.54
C ARG A 115 9.21 11.19 -13.95
N ALA A 116 8.82 10.10 -14.61
CA ALA A 116 9.77 9.08 -15.00
C ALA A 116 10.83 9.55 -16.01
N ASP A 117 10.59 10.66 -16.71
CA ASP A 117 11.60 11.30 -17.56
C ASP A 117 12.79 11.87 -16.79
N GLU A 118 12.58 12.33 -15.55
CA GLU A 118 13.63 12.86 -14.67
C GLU A 118 14.23 11.75 -13.81
N ARG A 119 13.37 11.08 -13.05
CA ARG A 119 13.74 9.96 -12.17
C ARG A 119 12.55 9.03 -12.07
N ALA A 120 12.71 7.78 -12.52
CA ALA A 120 11.64 6.78 -12.50
C ALA A 120 11.08 6.59 -11.07
N PRO A 121 9.81 6.98 -10.81
CA PRO A 121 9.20 6.82 -9.50
C PRO A 121 8.80 5.36 -9.25
N VAL A 122 8.46 5.08 -8.00
CA VAL A 122 7.67 3.89 -7.65
C VAL A 122 6.19 4.27 -7.73
N LEU A 123 5.45 3.65 -8.64
CA LEU A 123 4.00 3.75 -8.73
C LEU A 123 3.37 2.61 -7.93
N LEU A 124 2.68 2.97 -6.85
CA LEU A 124 1.86 2.06 -6.05
C LEU A 124 0.41 2.15 -6.51
N ILE A 125 -0.14 1.05 -7.02
CA ILE A 125 -1.57 0.87 -7.28
C ILE A 125 -2.11 0.01 -6.14
N ASP A 126 -2.78 0.65 -5.18
CA ASP A 126 -3.16 0.03 -3.92
C ASP A 126 -4.62 -0.45 -3.95
N GLU A 127 -4.87 -1.68 -3.50
CA GLU A 127 -6.20 -2.32 -3.42
C GLU A 127 -6.94 -2.39 -4.76
N ILE A 128 -6.27 -2.89 -5.81
CA ILE A 128 -6.86 -3.00 -7.16
C ILE A 128 -8.16 -3.82 -7.20
N ASP A 129 -8.32 -4.75 -6.26
CA ASP A 129 -9.53 -5.53 -6.05
C ASP A 129 -10.75 -4.70 -5.63
N ARG A 130 -10.59 -3.40 -5.36
CA ARG A 130 -11.70 -2.48 -5.05
C ARG A 130 -12.13 -1.62 -6.23
N SER A 131 -11.40 -1.58 -7.35
CA SER A 131 -11.84 -0.85 -8.54
C SER A 131 -12.82 -1.69 -9.37
N ASP A 132 -13.39 -1.10 -10.42
CA ASP A 132 -14.23 -1.81 -11.39
C ASP A 132 -13.40 -2.47 -12.51
N GLU A 133 -13.98 -3.43 -13.24
CA GLU A 133 -13.31 -4.14 -14.35
C GLU A 133 -12.90 -3.20 -15.48
N GLU A 134 -13.70 -2.18 -15.77
CA GLU A 134 -13.40 -1.16 -16.78
C GLU A 134 -12.09 -0.42 -16.46
N PHE A 135 -11.88 -0.12 -15.17
CA PHE A 135 -10.67 0.54 -14.70
C PHE A 135 -9.45 -0.40 -14.79
N GLU A 136 -9.60 -1.69 -14.50
CA GLU A 136 -8.53 -2.68 -14.69
C GLU A 136 -8.10 -2.78 -16.16
N ALA A 137 -9.07 -2.84 -17.07
CA ALA A 137 -8.80 -2.87 -18.52
C ALA A 137 -8.06 -1.62 -18.98
N PHE A 138 -8.44 -0.46 -18.45
CA PHE A 138 -7.75 0.79 -18.69
C PHE A 138 -6.31 0.78 -18.14
N LEU A 139 -6.10 0.35 -16.89
CA LEU A 139 -4.76 0.23 -16.30
C LEU A 139 -3.85 -0.69 -17.11
N LEU A 140 -4.41 -1.79 -17.64
CA LEU A 140 -3.68 -2.74 -18.48
C LEU A 140 -3.08 -2.08 -19.73
N GLU A 141 -3.80 -1.16 -20.36
CA GLU A 141 -3.30 -0.38 -21.50
C GLU A 141 -2.12 0.50 -21.07
N VAL A 142 -2.31 1.29 -20.01
CA VAL A 142 -1.30 2.21 -19.48
C VAL A 142 -0.03 1.47 -19.04
N LEU A 143 -0.16 0.35 -18.33
CA LEU A 143 0.98 -0.44 -17.84
C LEU A 143 1.73 -1.21 -18.94
N SER A 144 1.15 -1.36 -20.13
CA SER A 144 1.82 -2.02 -21.25
C SER A 144 2.78 -1.09 -21.96
N ASP A 145 2.31 0.11 -22.29
CA ASP A 145 3.06 1.06 -23.12
C ASP A 145 3.68 2.23 -22.33
N PHE A 146 3.29 2.40 -21.06
CA PHE A 146 3.63 3.56 -20.22
C PHE A 146 3.42 4.89 -20.96
N GLN A 147 2.29 4.96 -21.67
CA GLN A 147 1.87 6.12 -22.44
C GLN A 147 0.42 6.46 -22.13
N ILE A 148 0.09 7.75 -22.22
CA ILE A 148 -1.26 8.28 -22.08
C ILE A 148 -1.49 9.25 -23.22
N THR A 149 -2.63 9.13 -23.91
CA THR A 149 -3.04 10.08 -24.93
C THR A 149 -4.05 11.05 -24.34
N ILE A 150 -3.68 12.34 -24.33
CA ILE A 150 -4.56 13.43 -23.93
C ILE A 150 -5.07 14.08 -25.22
N PRO A 151 -6.37 14.10 -25.51
CA PRO A 151 -6.90 14.59 -26.79
C PRO A 151 -6.37 15.97 -27.20
N GLU A 152 -6.24 16.89 -26.25
CA GLU A 152 -5.86 18.28 -26.50
C GLU A 152 -4.33 18.51 -26.52
N ILE A 153 -3.53 17.62 -25.93
CA ILE A 153 -2.07 17.78 -25.80
C ILE A 153 -1.31 16.79 -26.69
N GLY A 154 -1.91 15.65 -27.00
CA GLY A 154 -1.30 14.51 -27.68
C GLY A 154 -0.82 13.42 -26.72
N THR A 155 -0.03 12.49 -27.25
CA THR A 155 0.46 11.33 -26.52
C THR A 155 1.71 11.66 -25.71
N ILE A 156 1.67 11.36 -24.42
CA ILE A 156 2.78 11.49 -23.48
C ILE A 156 3.27 10.07 -23.17
N ARG A 157 4.56 9.81 -23.40
CA ARG A 157 5.19 8.50 -23.16
C ARG A 157 6.36 8.66 -22.20
N ALA A 158 6.44 7.79 -21.21
CA ALA A 158 7.56 7.75 -20.27
C ALA A 158 8.83 7.26 -20.98
N LYS A 159 9.95 7.99 -20.84
CA LYS A 159 11.25 7.52 -21.35
C LYS A 159 11.82 6.37 -20.53
N ASN A 160 11.73 6.48 -19.21
CA ASN A 160 12.09 5.40 -18.28
C ASN A 160 10.80 4.84 -17.70
N LYS A 161 10.68 3.52 -17.58
CA LYS A 161 9.47 2.93 -17.00
C LYS A 161 9.49 3.09 -15.48
N PRO A 162 8.41 3.60 -14.86
CA PRO A 162 8.29 3.59 -13.41
C PRO A 162 8.25 2.14 -12.90
N MET A 163 8.74 1.91 -11.69
CA MET A 163 8.55 0.61 -11.05
C MET A 163 7.14 0.55 -10.51
N VAL A 164 6.40 -0.50 -10.85
CA VAL A 164 4.99 -0.61 -10.49
C VAL A 164 4.80 -1.70 -9.45
N VAL A 165 4.13 -1.36 -8.35
CA VAL A 165 3.66 -2.30 -7.33
C VAL A 165 2.15 -2.23 -7.30
N VAL A 166 1.49 -3.33 -7.61
CA VAL A 166 0.03 -3.49 -7.53
C VAL A 166 -0.27 -4.33 -6.30
N THR A 167 -1.17 -3.91 -5.44
CA THR A 167 -1.57 -4.67 -4.24
C THR A 167 -3.04 -5.11 -4.33
N SER A 168 -3.35 -6.26 -3.73
CA SER A 168 -4.73 -6.74 -3.57
C SER A 168 -4.91 -7.42 -2.22
N ASN A 169 -6.08 -7.22 -1.60
CA ASN A 169 -6.51 -7.93 -0.40
C ASN A 169 -7.37 -9.17 -0.73
N ARG A 170 -7.54 -9.49 -2.02
CA ARG A 170 -8.36 -10.59 -2.53
C ARG A 170 -9.83 -10.49 -2.09
N THR A 171 -10.38 -9.27 -2.00
CA THR A 171 -11.82 -9.08 -1.75
C THR A 171 -12.66 -9.52 -2.94
N ARG A 172 -12.08 -9.46 -4.15
CA ARG A 172 -12.60 -10.08 -5.37
C ARG A 172 -11.45 -10.58 -6.23
N ASP A 173 -11.77 -11.38 -7.24
CA ASP A 173 -10.79 -11.78 -8.24
C ASP A 173 -10.43 -10.61 -9.16
N VAL A 174 -9.12 -10.37 -9.27
CA VAL A 174 -8.51 -9.43 -10.22
C VAL A 174 -8.35 -10.10 -11.57
N HIS A 175 -8.52 -9.36 -12.65
CA HIS A 175 -8.52 -9.89 -14.01
C HIS A 175 -7.20 -10.60 -14.34
N ASP A 176 -7.32 -11.82 -14.86
CA ASP A 176 -6.18 -12.67 -15.27
C ASP A 176 -5.15 -11.97 -16.18
N ALA A 177 -5.60 -11.04 -17.03
CA ALA A 177 -4.70 -10.28 -17.89
C ALA A 177 -3.69 -9.44 -17.10
N LEU A 178 -4.08 -8.89 -15.95
CA LEU A 178 -3.19 -8.11 -15.07
C LEU A 178 -2.19 -9.03 -14.39
N LYS A 179 -2.66 -10.15 -13.85
CA LYS A 179 -1.80 -11.17 -13.22
C LYS A 179 -0.71 -11.65 -14.18
N ARG A 180 -1.04 -11.90 -15.45
CA ARG A 180 -0.09 -12.39 -16.47
C ARG A 180 0.97 -11.37 -16.90
N ARG A 181 0.72 -10.07 -16.71
CA ARG A 181 1.67 -8.98 -17.02
C ARG A 181 2.59 -8.62 -15.85
N CYS A 182 2.28 -9.13 -14.65
CA CYS A 182 3.03 -8.87 -13.43
C CYS A 182 3.89 -10.07 -12.99
N LEU A 183 4.95 -9.81 -12.24
CA LEU A 183 5.55 -10.82 -11.38
C LEU A 183 4.68 -10.98 -10.14
N TYR A 184 4.18 -12.19 -9.91
CA TYR A 184 3.29 -12.48 -8.79
C TYR A 184 4.07 -12.84 -7.52
N HIS A 185 3.60 -12.35 -6.38
CA HIS A 185 4.05 -12.80 -5.08
C HIS A 185 2.93 -12.75 -4.05
N TRP A 186 2.73 -13.86 -3.35
CA TRP A 186 1.82 -13.95 -2.20
C TRP A 186 2.56 -13.58 -0.92
N ILE A 187 2.03 -12.60 -0.17
CA ILE A 187 2.51 -12.22 1.15
C ILE A 187 1.56 -12.80 2.19
N ASP A 188 2.03 -13.85 2.85
CA ASP A 188 1.32 -14.47 3.97
C ASP A 188 1.61 -13.74 5.29
N TYR A 189 0.88 -14.10 6.35
CA TYR A 189 1.24 -13.74 7.71
C TYR A 189 2.68 -14.16 8.01
N PRO A 190 3.47 -13.32 8.71
CA PRO A 190 4.85 -13.64 9.00
C PRO A 190 4.95 -14.84 9.95
N SER A 191 6.04 -15.60 9.82
CA SER A 191 6.45 -16.54 10.87
C SER A 191 6.78 -15.79 12.16
N PHE A 192 6.78 -16.50 13.30
CA PHE A 192 7.19 -15.94 14.59
C PHE A 192 8.53 -15.18 14.50
N GLU A 193 9.56 -15.78 13.91
CA GLU A 193 10.87 -15.14 13.77
C GLU A 193 10.84 -13.86 12.94
N LYS A 194 10.04 -13.85 11.86
CA LYS A 194 9.89 -12.69 10.97
C LYS A 194 9.13 -11.58 11.71
N GLU A 195 8.06 -11.93 12.40
CA GLU A 195 7.25 -10.99 13.18
C GLU A 195 8.02 -10.36 14.33
N TYR A 196 8.73 -11.17 15.12
CA TYR A 196 9.61 -10.69 16.17
C TYR A 196 10.63 -9.66 15.65
N LYS A 197 11.30 -9.98 14.53
CA LYS A 197 12.24 -9.05 13.88
C LYS A 197 11.54 -7.77 13.40
N ILE A 198 10.31 -7.86 12.90
CA ILE A 198 9.52 -6.69 12.49
C ILE A 198 9.26 -5.79 13.70
N ILE A 199 8.78 -6.35 14.81
CA ILE A 199 8.53 -5.61 16.06
C ILE A 199 9.81 -4.88 16.51
N MET A 200 10.91 -5.62 16.67
CA MET A 200 12.20 -5.07 17.11
C MET A 200 12.74 -3.96 16.19
N THR A 201 12.46 -4.05 14.89
CA THR A 201 12.93 -3.07 13.90
C THR A 201 12.05 -1.82 13.86
N LYS A 202 10.74 -1.97 14.04
CA LYS A 202 9.76 -0.89 13.93
C LYS A 202 9.52 -0.15 15.24
N LEU A 203 9.76 -0.78 16.39
CA LEU A 203 9.55 -0.21 17.72
C LEU A 203 10.86 -0.11 18.49
N PRO A 204 11.68 0.93 18.25
CA PRO A 204 12.90 1.15 19.02
C PRO A 204 12.53 1.42 20.49
N GLY A 205 13.05 0.60 21.41
CA GLY A 205 12.81 0.73 22.85
C GLY A 205 11.98 -0.39 23.48
N ILE A 206 11.41 -1.29 22.68
CA ILE A 206 10.77 -2.49 23.23
C ILE A 206 11.82 -3.49 23.73
N ASP A 207 11.58 -4.10 24.91
CA ASP A 207 12.42 -5.19 25.41
C ASP A 207 12.27 -6.44 24.54
N ALA A 208 13.38 -7.18 24.36
CA ALA A 208 13.42 -8.38 23.52
C ALA A 208 12.45 -9.48 24.00
N LYS A 209 12.37 -9.71 25.32
CA LYS A 209 11.42 -10.70 25.86
C LYS A 209 9.99 -10.26 25.67
N PHE A 210 9.74 -8.95 25.80
CA PHE A 210 8.40 -8.42 25.61
C PHE A 210 7.93 -8.49 24.15
N ALA A 211 8.82 -8.16 23.20
CA ALA A 211 8.54 -8.36 21.77
C ALA A 211 8.28 -9.84 21.42
N GLU A 212 9.00 -10.77 22.05
CA GLU A 212 8.76 -12.20 21.92
C GLU A 212 7.38 -12.61 22.45
N GLN A 213 6.98 -12.12 23.63
CA GLN A 213 5.65 -12.38 24.19
C GLN A 213 4.54 -11.89 23.26
N VAL A 214 4.64 -10.66 22.76
CA VAL A 214 3.67 -10.10 21.81
C VAL A 214 3.61 -10.94 20.54
N ALA A 215 4.74 -11.28 19.94
CA ALA A 215 4.77 -12.10 18.73
C ALA A 215 4.17 -13.50 18.97
N ARG A 216 4.49 -14.16 20.09
CA ARG A 216 3.89 -15.46 20.46
C ARG A 216 2.38 -15.35 20.62
N PHE A 217 1.90 -14.32 21.29
CA PHE A 217 0.48 -14.08 21.48
C PHE A 217 -0.24 -13.95 20.13
N MET A 218 0.27 -13.12 19.22
CA MET A 218 -0.32 -12.92 17.90
C MET A 218 -0.31 -14.19 17.05
N GLN A 219 0.76 -14.98 17.12
CA GLN A 219 0.85 -16.26 16.40
C GLN A 219 -0.21 -17.25 16.88
N ARG A 220 -0.42 -17.37 18.20
CA ARG A 220 -1.47 -18.23 18.77
C ARG A 220 -2.85 -17.71 18.38
N LEU A 221 -3.07 -16.40 18.50
CA LEU A 221 -4.36 -15.78 18.17
C LEU A 221 -4.77 -16.02 16.70
N ARG A 222 -3.82 -16.06 15.76
CA ARG A 222 -4.11 -16.38 14.34
C ARG A 222 -4.46 -17.85 14.07
N GLN A 223 -4.18 -18.76 15.00
CA GLN A 223 -4.56 -20.17 14.90
C GLN A 223 -6.02 -20.40 15.32
N GLU A 224 -6.61 -19.44 16.02
CA GLU A 224 -8.00 -19.47 16.42
C GLU A 224 -8.93 -19.19 15.23
N ASP A 225 -10.15 -19.71 15.35
CA ASP A 225 -11.20 -19.52 14.35
C ASP A 225 -11.86 -18.14 14.53
N LEU A 226 -11.17 -17.10 14.06
CA LEU A 226 -11.62 -15.70 14.09
C LEU A 226 -12.25 -15.29 12.77
N LEU A 227 -13.25 -14.40 12.82
CA LEU A 227 -13.82 -13.78 11.63
C LEU A 227 -12.77 -12.98 10.87
N LYS A 228 -11.92 -12.24 11.59
CA LYS A 228 -10.77 -11.55 11.01
C LYS A 228 -9.53 -11.77 11.85
N ARG A 229 -8.58 -12.51 11.26
CA ARG A 229 -7.26 -12.71 11.85
C ARG A 229 -6.49 -11.39 11.87
N PRO A 230 -5.79 -11.05 12.96
CA PRO A 230 -5.02 -9.84 13.03
C PRO A 230 -3.72 -9.91 12.21
N GLY A 231 -3.43 -8.83 11.49
CA GLY A 231 -2.21 -8.65 10.71
C GLY A 231 -1.06 -8.09 11.53
N VAL A 232 0.02 -7.78 10.81
CA VAL A 232 1.23 -7.18 11.39
C VAL A 232 0.97 -5.74 11.82
N SER A 233 0.07 -5.03 11.14
CA SER A 233 -0.38 -3.71 11.55
C SER A 233 -0.97 -3.74 12.97
N GLU A 234 -1.90 -4.67 13.24
CA GLU A 234 -2.48 -4.84 14.57
C GLU A 234 -1.42 -5.24 15.62
N THR A 235 -0.46 -6.09 15.26
CA THR A 235 0.68 -6.43 16.14
C THR A 235 1.46 -5.19 16.55
N LEU A 236 1.81 -4.33 15.58
CA LEU A 236 2.61 -3.13 15.83
C LEU A 236 1.83 -2.07 16.61
N ASP A 237 0.55 -1.88 16.31
CA ASP A 237 -0.31 -0.95 17.03
C ASP A 237 -0.51 -1.39 18.49
N TRP A 238 -0.70 -2.70 18.72
CA TRP A 238 -0.83 -3.24 20.06
C TRP A 238 0.47 -3.12 20.86
N ALA A 239 1.60 -3.53 20.28
CA ALA A 239 2.91 -3.38 20.94
C ALA A 239 3.21 -1.91 21.29
N ARG A 240 2.88 -0.97 20.40
CA ARG A 240 3.02 0.46 20.70
C ARG A 240 2.09 0.90 21.83
N ALA A 241 0.82 0.50 21.82
CA ALA A 241 -0.12 0.83 22.89
C ALA A 241 0.38 0.33 24.26
N LEU A 242 0.92 -0.88 24.31
CA LEU A 242 1.50 -1.44 25.53
C LEU A 242 2.73 -0.65 26.03
N MET A 243 3.60 -0.23 25.11
CA MET A 243 4.75 0.63 25.46
C MET A 243 4.30 2.00 25.99
N GLU A 244 3.27 2.62 25.40
CA GLU A 244 2.71 3.88 25.89
C GLU A 244 2.06 3.74 27.28
N MET A 245 1.51 2.56 27.58
CA MET A 245 1.03 2.19 28.91
C MET A 245 2.16 1.85 29.90
N GLN A 246 3.43 1.97 29.48
CA GLN A 246 4.63 1.65 30.26
C GLN A 246 4.60 0.21 30.81
N LYS A 247 4.14 -0.74 29.98
CA LYS A 247 4.12 -2.16 30.30
C LYS A 247 5.35 -2.84 29.70
N ASP A 248 5.99 -3.69 30.51
CA ASP A 248 7.19 -4.44 30.15
C ASP A 248 6.94 -5.96 29.98
N TYR A 249 5.71 -6.41 30.27
CA TYR A 249 5.29 -7.80 30.17
C TYR A 249 3.78 -7.89 29.95
N LEU A 250 3.32 -9.01 29.37
CA LEU A 250 1.91 -9.29 29.19
C LEU A 250 1.29 -9.79 30.51
N GLU A 251 0.34 -9.03 31.03
CA GLU A 251 -0.50 -9.41 32.18
C GLU A 251 -1.94 -9.67 31.73
N GLU A 252 -2.66 -10.51 32.46
CA GLU A 252 -4.04 -10.86 32.13
C GLU A 252 -4.96 -9.63 32.01
N ALA A 253 -4.89 -8.72 32.98
CA ALA A 253 -5.69 -7.50 32.99
C ALA A 253 -5.39 -6.62 31.77
N VAL A 254 -4.10 -6.47 31.43
CA VAL A 254 -3.64 -5.65 30.32
C VAL A 254 -4.12 -6.20 28.98
N VAL A 255 -4.03 -7.52 28.78
CA VAL A 255 -4.55 -8.17 27.56
C VAL A 255 -6.04 -7.86 27.42
N MET A 256 -6.82 -8.08 28.49
CA MET A 256 -8.27 -7.89 28.47
C MET A 256 -8.70 -6.44 28.21
N GLU A 257 -7.95 -5.47 28.73
CA GLU A 257 -8.17 -4.03 28.49
C GLU A 257 -7.80 -3.61 27.06
N THR A 258 -6.83 -4.30 26.44
CA THR A 258 -6.27 -3.93 25.13
C THR A 258 -6.73 -4.81 23.97
N LEU A 259 -7.67 -5.74 24.18
CA LEU A 259 -8.19 -6.61 23.11
C LEU A 259 -8.69 -5.84 21.88
N GLY A 260 -9.24 -4.64 22.06
CA GLY A 260 -9.69 -3.79 20.94
C GLY A 260 -8.57 -3.32 20.00
N CYS A 261 -7.31 -3.39 20.45
CA CYS A 261 -6.15 -3.12 19.60
C CYS A 261 -5.98 -4.21 18.54
N ILE A 262 -6.23 -5.47 18.90
CA ILE A 262 -5.94 -6.66 18.07
C ILE A 262 -7.17 -7.30 17.44
N LEU A 263 -8.33 -7.24 18.08
CA LEU A 263 -9.60 -7.78 17.57
C LEU A 263 -10.55 -6.64 17.19
N LYS A 264 -11.07 -6.69 15.96
CA LYS A 264 -11.93 -5.62 15.40
C LYS A 264 -13.41 -5.97 15.31
N TYR A 265 -13.77 -7.22 15.61
CA TYR A 265 -15.15 -7.70 15.61
C TYR A 265 -15.61 -7.99 17.02
N GLN A 266 -16.84 -7.60 17.34
CA GLN A 266 -17.40 -7.83 18.67
C GLN A 266 -17.59 -9.32 18.95
N GLU A 267 -17.93 -10.10 17.92
CA GLU A 267 -18.02 -11.56 17.99
C GLU A 267 -16.67 -12.19 18.34
N ASP A 268 -15.58 -11.75 17.70
CA ASP A 268 -14.22 -12.24 17.98
C ASP A 268 -13.80 -11.90 19.42
N ILE A 269 -14.09 -10.68 19.90
CA ILE A 269 -13.81 -10.28 21.28
C ILE A 269 -14.60 -11.15 22.26
N ARG A 270 -15.88 -11.38 22.01
CA ARG A 270 -16.73 -12.22 22.86
C ARG A 270 -16.23 -13.65 22.89
N LYS A 271 -15.98 -14.25 21.71
CA LYS A 271 -15.42 -15.60 21.56
C LYS A 271 -14.11 -15.73 22.32
N PHE A 272 -13.21 -14.76 22.18
CA PHE A 272 -11.95 -14.75 22.92
C PHE A 272 -12.18 -14.74 24.43
N LYS A 273 -13.04 -13.86 24.95
CA LYS A 273 -13.30 -13.74 26.39
C LYS A 273 -14.01 -14.94 27.00
N GLU A 274 -14.97 -15.53 26.29
CA GLU A 274 -15.88 -16.55 26.80
C GLU A 274 -15.37 -17.98 26.55
N GLU A 275 -14.69 -18.24 25.43
CA GLU A 275 -14.27 -19.59 25.03
C GLU A 275 -12.77 -19.82 25.18
N ILE A 276 -11.95 -18.82 24.82
CA ILE A 276 -10.48 -18.99 24.79
C ILE A 276 -9.87 -18.61 26.13
N TRP A 277 -10.28 -17.48 26.70
CA TRP A 277 -9.67 -16.91 27.90
C TRP A 277 -10.19 -17.53 29.21
N GLN A 278 -11.37 -18.16 29.21
CA GLN A 278 -11.87 -18.89 30.38
C GLN A 278 -11.08 -20.16 30.69
N ASP A 279 -10.55 -20.81 29.66
CA ASP A 279 -9.72 -22.02 29.79
C ASP A 279 -8.34 -21.66 30.37
N GLU A 280 -8.07 -22.13 31.60
CA GLU A 280 -6.82 -21.83 32.33
C GLU A 280 -5.58 -22.35 31.60
N GLU A 281 -5.64 -23.49 30.93
CA GLU A 281 -4.51 -24.05 30.20
C GLU A 281 -4.19 -23.18 28.97
N LYS A 282 -5.22 -22.78 28.22
CA LYS A 282 -5.05 -21.88 27.07
C LYS A 282 -4.55 -20.51 27.50
N ARG A 283 -5.10 -19.95 28.59
CA ARG A 283 -4.70 -18.65 29.13
C ARG A 283 -3.23 -18.63 29.56
N ALA A 284 -2.79 -19.65 30.30
CA ALA A 284 -1.39 -19.81 30.67
C ALA A 284 -0.49 -19.90 29.42
N ALA A 285 -0.99 -20.57 28.38
CA ALA A 285 -0.32 -20.59 27.09
C ALA A 285 -0.12 -19.16 26.54
N TYR A 286 -1.15 -18.33 26.45
CA TYR A 286 -1.02 -16.97 25.88
C TYR A 286 -0.08 -16.02 26.63
N ILE A 287 0.10 -16.21 27.94
CA ILE A 287 0.92 -15.33 28.79
C ILE A 287 2.36 -15.87 28.98
N SER A 288 2.62 -17.12 28.56
CA SER A 288 3.96 -17.76 28.57
C SER A 288 4.79 -17.49 27.32
#